data_AF-A0A7C8G0N6-F1
#
_entry.id   AF-A0A7C8G0N6-F1
#
_cell.length_a   1.000
_cell.length_b   1.000
_cell.length_c   1.000
_cell.angle_alpha   90.00
_cell.angle_beta   90.00
_cell.angle_gamma   90.00
#
_symmetry.space_group_name_H-M   'P 1'
#
loop_
_entity.id
_entity.type
_entity.pdbx_description
1 polymer ?
#
loop_
_entity_poly.entity_id
_entity_poly.type
_entity_poly.pdbx_seq_one_letter_code
_entity_poly.pdbx_strand_id
1 'polypeptide(L)' 'MLDHARTEVSAMGHGRLYLVTDLVGFYEKCGWEYVGEVNELDGGPIRLYGANALLHHKQGK' A
#
# COMPACT_ATOMS: atom_id res chain seq x y z
N MET A 1 -9.89 6.20 -2.75
CA MET A 1 -9.37 5.08 -3.56
C MET A 1 -8.30 4.29 -2.81
N LEU A 2 -7.21 4.89 -2.34
CA LEU A 2 -6.15 4.17 -1.60
C LEU A 2 -6.61 3.61 -0.24
N ASP A 3 -7.41 4.36 0.52
CA ASP A 3 -7.96 3.83 1.78
C ASP A 3 -8.95 2.69 1.57
N HIS A 4 -9.67 2.69 0.45
CA HIS A 4 -10.53 1.57 0.08
C HIS A 4 -9.69 0.32 -0.16
N ALA A 5 -8.62 0.41 -0.95
CA ALA A 5 -7.70 -0.72 -1.13
C ALA A 5 -7.13 -1.25 0.22
N ARG A 6 -6.77 -0.35 1.14
CA ARG A 6 -6.30 -0.72 2.49
C ARG A 6 -7.35 -1.41 3.34
N THR A 7 -8.61 -1.05 3.14
CA THR A 7 -9.76 -1.65 3.84
C THR A 7 -10.08 -3.04 3.29
N GLU A 8 -10.08 -3.19 1.97
CA GLU A 8 -10.33 -4.49 1.31
C GLU A 8 -9.25 -5.52 1.68
N VAL A 9 -7.98 -5.12 1.71
CA VAL A 9 -6.87 -5.97 2.16
C VAL A 9 -7.06 -6.41 3.61
N SER A 10 -7.58 -5.54 4.48
CA SER A 10 -7.94 -5.91 5.85
C SER A 10 -9.09 -6.93 5.88
N ALA A 11 -10.12 -6.75 5.05
CA ALA A 11 -11.23 -7.68 4.92
C ALA A 11 -10.79 -9.08 4.45
N MET A 12 -9.71 -9.16 3.68
CA MET A 12 -9.06 -10.41 3.26
C MET A 12 -8.16 -11.02 4.34
N GLY A 13 -8.02 -10.39 5.51
CA GLY A 13 -7.21 -10.89 6.63
C GLY A 13 -5.73 -10.50 6.57
N HIS A 14 -5.35 -9.57 5.70
CA HIS A 14 -3.97 -9.09 5.59
C HIS A 14 -3.77 -7.79 6.38
N GLY A 15 -2.65 -7.70 7.12
CA GLY A 15 -2.33 -6.52 7.93
C GLY A 15 -1.59 -5.41 7.18
N ARG A 16 -1.07 -5.69 5.99
CA ARG A 16 -0.26 -4.75 5.19
C ARG A 16 -0.41 -5.04 3.71
N LEU A 17 -0.22 -4.02 2.89
CA LEU A 17 -0.15 -4.10 1.44
C LEU A 17 1.06 -3.33 0.93
N TYR A 18 1.48 -3.71 -0.29
CA TYR A 18 2.60 -3.12 -0.98
C TYR A 18 2.21 -2.74 -2.40
N LEU A 19 2.88 -1.74 -2.94
CA LEU A 19 2.69 -1.20 -4.28
C LEU A 19 4.05 -0.82 -4.86
N VAL A 20 4.24 -1.06 -6.16
CA VAL A 20 5.38 -0.54 -6.92
C VAL A 20 4.95 0.61 -7.84
N THR A 21 5.75 1.67 -7.95
CA THR A 21 5.49 2.82 -8.81
C THR A 21 6.79 3.60 -9.11
N ASP A 22 6.80 4.35 -10.21
CA ASP A 22 7.83 5.35 -10.54
C ASP A 22 7.53 6.73 -9.92
N LEU A 23 6.33 6.93 -9.35
CA LEU A 23 5.91 8.19 -8.75
C LEU A 23 6.67 8.48 -7.45
N VAL A 24 7.02 9.76 -7.27
CA VAL A 24 7.71 10.28 -6.07
C VAL A 24 6.84 11.33 -5.39
N GLY A 25 6.67 11.23 -4.07
CA GLY A 25 6.00 12.23 -3.24
C GLY A 25 4.48 12.16 -3.21
N PHE A 26 3.85 11.37 -4.09
CA PHE A 26 2.39 11.21 -4.10
C PHE A 26 1.92 10.31 -2.95
N TYR A 27 2.52 9.12 -2.81
CA TYR A 27 2.09 8.11 -1.86
C TYR A 27 2.45 8.48 -0.41
N GLU A 28 3.55 9.21 -0.21
CA GLU A 28 3.95 9.77 1.09
C GLU A 28 2.86 10.72 1.63
N LYS A 29 2.25 11.54 0.76
CA LYS A 29 1.13 12.43 1.13
C LYS A 29 -0.14 11.65 1.49
N CYS A 30 -0.26 10.41 1.05
CA CYS A 30 -1.37 9.51 1.38
C CYS A 30 -1.06 8.61 2.60
N GLY A 31 0.05 8.83 3.30
CA GLY A 31 0.42 8.05 4.49
C GLY A 31 1.04 6.68 4.17
N TRP A 32 1.59 6.51 2.97
CA TRP A 32 2.36 5.32 2.61
C TRP A 32 3.85 5.56 2.85
N GLU A 33 4.56 4.49 3.20
CA GLU A 33 5.97 4.53 3.55
C GLU A 33 6.81 4.06 2.37
N TYR A 34 7.84 4.82 2.02
CA TYR A 34 8.85 4.36 1.08
C TYR A 34 9.67 3.23 1.72
N VAL A 35 9.70 2.06 1.09
CA VAL A 35 10.41 0.88 1.58
C VAL A 35 11.79 0.76 0.93
N GLY A 36 11.90 1.07 -0.35
CA GLY A 36 13.13 0.91 -1.12
C GLY A 36 12.88 0.74 -2.62
N GLU A 37 13.92 0.41 -3.36
CA GLU A 37 13.81 0.00 -4.77
C GLU A 37 13.81 -1.53 -4.87
N VAL A 38 12.99 -2.06 -5.76
CA VAL A 38 12.94 -3.49 -6.12
C VAL A 38 13.13 -3.61 -7.63
N ASN A 39 13.70 -4.72 -8.09
CA ASN A 39 13.86 -4.95 -9.52
C ASN A 39 12.60 -5.60 -10.09
N GLU A 40 11.97 -4.95 -11.07
CA GLU A 40 10.98 -5.62 -11.91
C GLU A 40 11.68 -6.59 -12.86
N LEU A 41 10.99 -7.67 -13.21
CA LEU A 41 11.54 -8.75 -14.05
C LEU A 41 12.10 -8.23 -15.38
N ASP A 42 11.46 -7.21 -15.98
CA ASP A 42 11.83 -6.65 -17.28
C ASP A 42 12.00 -5.11 -17.27
N GLY A 43 11.84 -4.46 -16.11
CA GLY A 43 11.67 -2.99 -16.01
C GLY A 43 12.81 -2.23 -15.32
N GLY A 44 13.78 -2.93 -14.73
CA GLY A 44 14.79 -2.30 -13.88
C GLY A 44 14.25 -1.93 -12.49
N PRO A 45 14.92 -1.03 -11.75
CA PRO A 45 14.52 -0.66 -10.40
C PRO A 45 13.24 0.18 -10.39
N ILE A 46 12.28 -0.20 -9.54
CA ILE A 46 11.02 0.51 -9.27
C ILE A 46 10.87 0.76 -7.77
N ARG A 47 10.19 1.84 -7.37
CA ARG A 47 10.01 2.19 -5.95
C ARG A 47 8.90 1.35 -5.35
N LEU A 48 9.21 0.71 -4.23
CA LEU A 48 8.27 -0.03 -3.40
C LEU A 48 7.76 0.86 -2.25
N TYR A 49 6.44 0.94 -2.13
CA TYR A 49 5.76 1.58 -1.03
C TYR A 49 4.94 0.57 -0.23
N GLY A 50 4.83 0.78 1.08
CA GLY A 50 4.05 -0.04 2.00
C GLY A 50 3.06 0.78 2.82
N ALA A 51 1.91 0.19 3.12
CA ALA A 51 0.94 0.79 4.04
C ALA A 51 0.25 -0.29 4.87
N ASN A 52 -0.05 0.03 6.13
CA ASN A 52 -0.86 -0.83 6.99
C ASN A 52 -2.30 -0.87 6.47
N ALA A 53 -2.90 -2.05 6.53
CA ALA A 53 -4.31 -2.24 6.24
C ALA A 53 -5.14 -1.46 7.27
N LEU A 54 -6.26 -0.89 6.81
CA LEU A 54 -7.16 -0.17 7.70
C LEU A 54 -8.12 -1.18 8.30
N LEU A 55 -8.12 -1.28 9.64
CA LEU A 55 -9.05 -2.16 10.34
C LEU A 55 -10.48 -1.78 9.97
N HIS A 56 -11.24 -2.77 9.50
CA HIS A 56 -12.69 -2.66 9.53
C HIS A 56 -13.11 -2.58 10.99
N HIS A 57 -13.38 -1.37 11.48
CA HIS A 57 -14.27 -1.22 12.62
C HIS A 57 -15.61 -1.81 12.17
N LYS A 58 -15.88 -3.06 12.55
CA LYS A 58 -17.25 -3.56 12.56
C LYS A 58 -18.00 -2.61 13.49
N GLN A 59 -18.70 -1.65 12.91
CA GLN A 59 -19.68 -0.86 13.63
C GLN A 59 -20.70 -1.88 14.13
N GLY A 60 -20.57 -2.22 15.42
CA GLY A 60 -21.44 -3.18 16.09
C GLY A 60 -22.88 -2.75 15.88
N LYS A 61 -23.69 -3.69 15.43
CA LYS A 61 -25.14 -3.57 15.44
C LYS A 61 -25.67 -4.17 16.73
#